data_AF-A0A8T4XG73-F1
#
_entry.id   AF-A0A8T4XG73-F1
#
_cell.length_a   1.000
_cell.length_b   1.000
_cell.length_c   1.000
_cell.angle_alpha   90.00
_cell.angle_beta   90.00
_cell.angle_gamma   90.00
#
_symmetry.space_group_name_H-M   'P 1'
#
loop_
_entity.id
_entity.type
_entity.pdbx_description
1 polymer ?
#
loop_
_entity_poly.entity_id
_entity_poly.type
_entity_poly.pdbx_seq_one_letter_code
_entity_poly.pdbx_strand_id
1 'polypeptide(L)'
;MSGRLLAHISASGLRCRGQDLPNETLLLCLPAFVTGVEEDVKMVKENPNRVIAIEGCDRKCMSKILEGQGYKSAETIIVSHTIKEMDLKIDRIKMWLIEQLKPSKN
;
A
#
# COMPACT_ATOMS: atom_id res chain seq x y z
N MET A 1 2.86 16.33 13.63
CA MET A 1 3.96 15.78 12.80
C MET A 1 3.33 14.99 11.66
N SER A 2 3.44 15.54 10.46
CA SER A 2 2.91 15.05 9.17
C SER A 2 3.15 13.56 8.92
N GLY A 3 2.10 12.85 8.54
CA GLY A 3 2.02 11.40 8.52
C GLY A 3 2.27 10.82 7.14
N ARG A 4 3.45 10.21 6.92
CA ARG A 4 3.74 9.53 5.66
C ARG A 4 3.08 8.14 5.62
N LEU A 5 2.41 7.85 4.51
CA LEU A 5 1.70 6.60 4.28
C LEU A 5 2.54 5.68 3.40
N LEU A 6 2.70 4.41 3.77
CA LEU A 6 3.51 3.48 3.00
C LEU A 6 2.63 2.50 2.23
N ALA A 7 2.68 2.54 0.89
CA ALA A 7 1.88 1.67 0.02
C ALA A 7 2.76 0.81 -0.88
N HIS A 8 2.53 -0.50 -0.91
CA HIS A 8 3.03 -1.39 -1.96
C HIS A 8 1.87 -1.88 -2.81
N ILE A 9 2.01 -1.84 -4.13
CA ILE A 9 1.04 -2.44 -5.06
C ILE A 9 1.63 -3.70 -5.66
N SER A 10 1.05 -4.84 -5.30
CA SER A 10 1.33 -6.13 -5.94
C SER A 10 0.94 -6.05 -7.42
N ALA A 11 1.91 -6.30 -8.30
CA ALA A 11 1.79 -6.14 -9.74
C ALA A 11 0.69 -7.03 -10.35
N SER A 12 -0.49 -6.45 -10.58
CA SER A 12 -1.45 -6.86 -11.61
C SER A 12 -2.46 -5.73 -11.87
N GLY A 13 -2.01 -4.67 -12.54
CA GLY A 13 -2.91 -3.71 -13.21
C GLY A 13 -2.95 -2.27 -12.69
N LEU A 14 -2.59 -2.00 -11.42
CA LEU A 14 -2.49 -0.62 -10.93
C LEU A 14 -1.03 -0.18 -10.81
N ARG A 15 -0.56 0.64 -11.76
CA ARG A 15 0.63 1.46 -11.55
C ARG A 15 0.18 2.78 -10.94
N CYS A 16 0.24 2.92 -9.62
CA CYS A 16 0.20 4.24 -9.00
C CYS A 16 1.60 4.83 -9.06
N ARG A 17 1.77 5.96 -9.77
CA ARG A 17 3.01 6.72 -9.71
C ARG A 17 2.96 7.60 -8.46
N GLY A 18 4.12 7.98 -7.91
CA GLY A 18 4.17 8.85 -6.72
C GLY A 18 3.38 10.16 -6.87
N GLN A 19 3.31 10.69 -8.09
CA GLN A 19 2.50 11.87 -8.47
C GLN A 19 0.97 11.66 -8.35
N ASP A 20 0.51 10.41 -8.33
CA ASP A 20 -0.91 10.06 -8.26
C ASP A 20 -1.36 9.82 -6.82
N LEU A 21 -0.49 9.96 -5.82
CA LEU A 21 -0.79 9.65 -4.43
C LEU A 21 -1.02 10.93 -3.63
N PRO A 22 -1.79 10.88 -2.52
CA PRO A 22 -1.88 12.01 -1.61
C PRO A 22 -0.49 12.47 -1.17
N ASN A 23 -0.37 13.78 -0.92
CA ASN A 23 0.84 14.37 -0.33
C ASN A 23 1.28 13.51 0.87
N GLU A 24 2.59 13.21 0.93
CA GLU A 24 3.24 12.40 1.98
C GLU A 24 3.15 10.86 1.82
N THR A 25 2.66 10.33 0.71
CA THR A 25 2.73 8.88 0.47
C THR A 25 4.10 8.44 -0.04
N LEU A 26 4.69 7.42 0.60
CA LEU A 26 5.88 6.71 0.14
C LEU A 26 5.47 5.37 -0.47
N LEU A 27 6.12 4.99 -1.57
CA LEU A 27 5.92 3.69 -2.18
C LEU A 27 7.00 2.74 -1.67
N LEU A 28 6.57 1.58 -1.16
CA LEU A 28 7.49 0.52 -0.77
C LEU A 28 7.80 -0.37 -1.97
N CYS A 29 9.09 -0.58 -2.23
CA CYS A 29 9.53 -1.55 -3.23
C CYS A 29 9.58 -2.94 -2.59
N LEU A 30 8.58 -3.80 -2.85
CA LEU A 30 8.53 -5.14 -2.25
C LEU A 30 9.77 -6.00 -2.55
N PRO A 31 10.32 -6.04 -3.77
CA PRO A 31 11.57 -6.75 -4.01
C PRO A 31 12.71 -6.24 -3.11
N ALA A 32 12.89 -4.92 -3.02
CA ALA A 32 13.95 -4.31 -2.21
C ALA A 32 13.77 -4.63 -0.72
N PHE A 33 12.55 -4.51 -0.21
CA PHE A 33 12.18 -4.87 1.16
C PHE A 33 12.45 -6.36 1.45
N VAL A 34 12.06 -7.27 0.55
CA VAL A 34 12.31 -8.72 0.68
C VAL A 34 13.80 -9.04 0.67
N THR A 35 14.58 -8.35 -0.17
CA THR A 35 16.04 -8.54 -0.22
C THR A 35 16.79 -7.85 0.91
N GLY A 36 16.11 -7.10 1.77
CA GLY A 36 16.73 -6.44 2.93
C GLY A 36 17.46 -5.14 2.61
N VAL A 37 17.07 -4.44 1.53
CA VAL A 37 17.61 -3.10 1.23
C VAL A 37 17.35 -2.17 2.40
N GLU A 38 18.40 -1.51 2.89
CA GLU A 38 18.39 -0.79 4.15
C GLU A 38 17.33 0.31 4.17
N GLU A 39 17.20 1.09 3.08
CA GLU A 39 16.21 2.17 3.01
C GLU A 39 14.77 1.67 3.16
N ASP A 40 14.39 0.60 2.45
CA ASP A 40 13.04 0.04 2.47
C ASP A 40 12.72 -0.65 3.80
N VAL A 41 13.68 -1.40 4.37
CA VAL A 41 13.51 -2.04 5.68
C VAL A 41 13.36 -0.99 6.78
N LYS A 42 14.22 0.04 6.76
CA LYS A 42 14.16 1.16 7.71
C LYS A 42 12.82 1.88 7.61
N MET A 43 12.31 2.09 6.39
CA MET A 43 11.02 2.74 6.16
C MET A 43 9.86 2.01 6.85
N VAL A 44 9.81 0.68 6.73
CA VAL A 44 8.81 -0.14 7.42
C VAL A 44 9.02 -0.13 8.94
N LYS A 45 10.27 -0.28 9.39
CA LYS A 45 10.62 -0.34 10.82
C LYS A 45 10.33 0.95 11.57
N GLU A 46 10.54 2.09 10.95
CA GLU A 46 10.28 3.41 11.55
C GLU A 46 8.79 3.80 11.47
N ASN A 47 8.00 3.14 10.63
CA ASN A 47 6.59 3.45 10.40
C ASN A 47 5.66 2.21 10.43
N PRO A 48 5.78 1.29 11.41
CA PRO A 48 5.09 0.00 11.38
C PRO A 48 3.56 0.13 11.38
N ASN A 49 3.03 1.15 12.06
CA ASN A 49 1.59 1.41 12.14
C ASN A 49 1.05 2.26 10.98
N ARG A 50 1.83 2.49 9.92
CA ARG A 50 1.44 3.34 8.77
C ARG A 50 1.58 2.64 7.43
N VAL A 51 1.84 1.32 7.47
CA VAL A 51 1.95 0.50 6.28
C VAL A 51 0.57 0.04 5.85
N ILE A 52 0.14 0.43 4.65
CA ILE A 52 -1.09 -0.06 4.02
C ILE A 52 -0.70 -1.04 2.92
N ALA A 53 -1.19 -2.27 3.02
CA ALA A 53 -0.98 -3.29 2.00
C ALA A 53 -2.06 -3.16 0.92
N ILE A 54 -1.66 -2.88 -0.32
CA ILE A 54 -2.57 -2.88 -1.47
C ILE A 54 -2.36 -4.18 -2.25
N GLU A 55 -3.36 -5.06 -2.15
CA GLU A 55 -3.32 -6.41 -2.67
C GLU A 55 -4.16 -6.50 -3.96
N GLY A 56 -3.60 -7.08 -5.02
CA GLY A 56 -4.33 -7.29 -6.27
C GLY A 56 -5.34 -8.44 -6.21
N CYS A 57 -5.22 -9.34 -5.22
CA CYS A 57 -6.09 -10.51 -5.06
C CYS A 57 -6.09 -11.04 -3.63
N ASP A 58 -6.96 -12.03 -3.37
CA ASP A 58 -7.12 -12.71 -2.07
C ASP A 58 -5.91 -13.49 -1.57
N ARG A 59 -4.85 -13.62 -2.38
CA ARG A 59 -3.64 -14.32 -1.95
C ARG A 59 -2.85 -13.54 -0.90
N LYS A 60 -3.07 -12.23 -0.79
CA LYS A 60 -2.48 -11.33 0.23
C LYS A 60 -0.96 -11.46 0.35
N CYS A 61 -0.27 -11.42 -0.78
CA CYS A 61 1.17 -11.70 -0.83
C CYS A 61 1.99 -10.69 -0.03
N MET A 62 1.63 -9.40 -0.11
CA MET A 62 2.34 -8.34 0.61
C MET A 62 2.18 -8.50 2.13
N SER A 63 0.95 -8.75 2.58
CA SER A 63 0.63 -8.94 3.99
C SER A 63 1.36 -10.14 4.57
N LYS A 64 1.39 -11.26 3.85
CA LYS A 64 2.13 -12.47 4.26
C LYS A 64 3.64 -12.24 4.34
N ILE A 65 4.21 -11.45 3.42
CA ILE A 65 5.63 -11.11 3.44
C ILE A 65 5.95 -10.22 4.65
N LEU A 66 5.13 -9.20 4.92
CA LEU A 66 5.28 -8.36 6.11
C LEU A 66 5.26 -9.21 7.39
N GLU A 67 4.26 -10.08 7.53
CA GLU A 67 4.12 -10.98 8.68
C GLU A 67 5.32 -11.91 8.83
N GLY A 68 5.80 -12.48 7.73
CA GLY A 68 7.00 -13.32 7.71
C GLY A 68 8.28 -12.59 8.14
N GLN A 69 8.30 -11.25 8.06
CA GLN A 69 9.39 -10.40 8.54
C GLN A 69 9.10 -9.76 9.91
N GLY A 70 8.02 -10.16 10.59
CA GLY A 70 7.66 -9.66 11.92
C GLY A 70 6.92 -8.32 11.94
N TYR A 71 6.44 -7.86 10.79
CA TYR A 71 5.65 -6.62 10.66
C TYR A 71 4.19 -6.92 10.36
N LYS A 72 3.31 -5.93 10.54
CA LYS A 72 1.91 -5.99 10.14
C LYS A 72 1.53 -4.72 9.41
N SER A 73 0.63 -4.83 8.43
CA SER A 73 0.00 -3.66 7.86
C SER A 73 -1.04 -3.10 8.85
N ALA A 74 -1.17 -1.77 8.86
CA ALA A 74 -2.25 -1.09 9.55
C ALA A 74 -3.60 -1.38 8.88
N GLU A 75 -3.60 -1.53 7.55
CA GLU A 75 -4.76 -1.85 6.76
C GLU A 75 -4.38 -2.66 5.52
N THR A 76 -5.31 -3.49 5.04
CA THR A 76 -5.14 -4.30 3.83
C THR A 76 -6.31 -4.06 2.90
N ILE A 77 -6.03 -3.52 1.72
CA ILE A 77 -7.02 -3.24 0.68
C ILE A 77 -6.87 -4.27 -0.42
N ILE A 78 -7.94 -5.01 -0.73
CA ILE A 78 -7.97 -5.98 -1.84
C ILE A 78 -8.66 -5.35 -3.04
N VAL A 79 -7.86 -4.87 -3.98
CA VAL A 79 -8.35 -4.11 -5.15
C VAL A 79 -9.36 -4.91 -5.98
N SER A 80 -9.18 -6.22 -6.11
CA SER A 80 -10.11 -7.06 -6.87
C SER A 80 -11.53 -7.11 -6.28
N HIS A 81 -11.68 -6.92 -4.96
CA HIS A 81 -13.00 -6.83 -4.33
C HIS A 81 -13.60 -5.46 -4.61
N THR A 82 -12.82 -4.40 -4.42
CA THR A 82 -13.25 -3.01 -4.69
C THR A 82 -13.74 -2.82 -6.13
N ILE A 83 -13.04 -3.37 -7.13
CA ILE A 83 -13.46 -3.28 -8.54
C ILE A 83 -14.82 -3.94 -8.75
N LYS A 84 -15.01 -5.14 -8.18
CA LYS A 84 -16.23 -5.93 -8.35
C LYS A 84 -17.42 -5.33 -7.61
N GLU A 85 -17.20 -4.86 -6.39
CA GLU A 85 -18.24 -4.29 -5.53
C GLU A 85 -18.73 -2.93 -6.02
N MET A 86 -17.84 -2.16 -6.65
CA MET A 86 -18.14 -0.77 -7.03
C MET A 86 -18.29 -0.56 -8.55
N ASP A 87 -18.19 -1.62 -9.36
CA ASP A 87 -18.19 -1.59 -10.84
C ASP A 87 -17.29 -0.48 -11.43
N LEU A 88 -16.10 -0.31 -10.81
CA LEU A 88 -15.24 0.83 -11.11
C LEU A 88 -14.38 0.56 -12.34
N LYS A 89 -14.48 1.47 -13.31
CA LYS A 89 -13.45 1.63 -14.35
C LYS A 89 -12.11 1.97 -13.69
N ILE A 90 -11.01 1.48 -14.27
CA ILE A 90 -9.64 1.62 -13.75
C ILE A 90 -9.28 3.04 -13.27
N ASP A 91 -9.71 4.08 -13.99
CA ASP A 91 -9.41 5.46 -13.63
C ASP A 91 -10.11 5.94 -12.34
N ARG A 92 -11.28 5.37 -12.01
CA ARG A 92 -11.96 5.66 -10.74
C ARG A 92 -11.36 4.94 -9.54
N ILE A 93 -10.71 3.79 -9.77
CA ILE A 93 -10.00 3.05 -8.71
C ILE A 93 -8.87 3.89 -8.15
N LYS A 94 -8.13 4.59 -9.02
CA LYS A 94 -7.05 5.49 -8.60
C LYS A 94 -7.56 6.59 -7.68
N MET A 95 -8.62 7.28 -8.09
CA MET A 95 -9.23 8.34 -7.27
C MET A 95 -9.76 7.80 -5.94
N TRP A 96 -10.39 6.63 -5.95
CA TRP A 96 -10.87 6.00 -4.72
C TRP A 96 -9.72 5.61 -3.78
N LEU A 97 -8.64 5.03 -4.31
CA LEU A 97 -7.44 4.72 -3.51
C LEU A 97 -6.86 5.99 -2.89
N ILE A 98 -6.73 7.08 -3.65
CA ILE A 98 -6.27 8.37 -3.13
C ILE A 98 -7.12 8.81 -1.94
N GLU A 99 -8.45 8.67 -1.99
CA GLU A 99 -9.33 8.99 -0.87
C GLU A 99 -9.08 8.08 0.35
N GLN A 100 -8.90 6.77 0.17
CA GLN A 100 -8.59 5.84 1.27
C GLN A 100 -7.23 6.12 1.91
N LEU A 101 -6.27 6.58 1.11
CA LEU A 101 -4.92 6.90 1.54
C LEU A 101 -4.84 8.28 2.24
N LYS A 102 -5.91 9.07 2.28
CA LYS A 102 -5.91 10.32 3.05
C LYS A 102 -5.88 9.98 4.55
N PRO A 103 -5.01 10.64 5.35
CA PRO A 103 -5.01 10.45 6.78
C PRO A 103 -6.38 10.81 7.35
N SER A 104 -6.99 9.89 8.13
CA SER A 104 -8.19 10.21 8.90
C SER A 104 -7.90 11.43 9.78
N LYS A 105 -8.73 12.48 9.64
CA LYS A 105 -8.69 13.64 10.54
C LYS A 105 -9.06 13.14 11.94
N ASN A 106 -8.04 12.92 12.78
CA ASN A 106 -8.20 13.04 14.22
C ASN A 106 -8.37 14.52 14.58
#